data_AF-A0A1I7FEH6-F1
#
_entry.id   AF-A0A1I7FEH6-F1
#
_cell.length_a   1.000
_cell.length_b   1.000
_cell.length_c   1.000
_cell.angle_alpha   90.00
_cell.angle_beta   90.00
_cell.angle_gamma   90.00
#
_symmetry.space_group_name_H-M   'P 1'
#
loop_
_entity.id
_entity.type
_entity.pdbx_description
1 polymer ?
#
loop_
_entity_poly.entity_id
_entity_poly.type
_entity_poly.pdbx_seq_one_letter_code
_entity_poly.pdbx_strand_id
1 'polypeptide(L)'
;MIYIFIKVVITSLLIVSIAELSKRSSLIGALLASLPLTSVLAMFWLYIDTQDVGKVADLATGIFWMVIPSLVFFVSLPLLLKAGINFYLSMGFSLSATAGCYFIMIFILKYFDIKL
;
A
#
# COMPACT_ATOMS: atom_id res chain seq x y z
N MET A 1 23.74 12.20 -0.03
CA MET A 1 23.99 10.75 -0.02
C MET A 1 23.74 10.11 1.34
N ILE A 2 24.32 10.60 2.43
CA ILE A 2 24.06 10.08 3.80
C ILE A 2 22.56 10.08 4.17
N TYR A 3 21.82 11.13 3.77
CA TYR A 3 20.38 11.24 4.01
C TYR A 3 19.57 10.13 3.33
N ILE A 4 19.86 9.83 2.06
CA ILE A 4 19.21 8.75 1.29
C ILE A 4 19.56 7.40 1.91
N PHE A 5 20.82 7.20 2.33
CA PHE A 5 21.25 5.99 3.01
C PHE A 5 20.44 5.75 4.29
N ILE A 6 20.23 6.79 5.10
CA ILE A 6 19.40 6.72 6.32
C ILE A 6 17.96 6.32 5.97
N LYS A 7 17.34 6.94 4.94
CA LYS A 7 15.99 6.57 4.48
C LYS A 7 15.93 5.07 4.13
N VAL A 8 16.88 4.56 3.37
CA VAL A 8 16.95 3.15 2.94
C VAL A 8 17.09 2.21 4.14
N VAL A 9 17.96 2.52 5.11
CA VAL A 9 18.17 1.69 6.30
C VAL A 9 16.89 1.63 7.14
N ILE A 10 16.24 2.77 7.40
CA ILE A 10 15.00 2.82 8.20
C ILE A 10 13.88 2.04 7.50
N THR A 11 13.69 2.24 6.20
CA THR A 11 12.62 1.57 5.45
C THR A 11 12.86 0.07 5.36
N SER A 12 14.10 -0.37 5.09
CA SER A 12 14.41 -1.80 4.99
C SER A 12 14.29 -2.51 6.34
N LEU A 13 14.76 -1.91 7.44
CA LEU A 13 14.59 -2.46 8.79
C LEU A 13 13.11 -2.60 9.17
N LEU A 14 12.29 -1.61 8.83
CA LEU A 14 10.84 -1.67 9.08
C LEU A 14 10.19 -2.84 8.31
N ILE A 15 10.46 -2.96 7.01
CA ILE A 15 9.89 -4.02 6.17
C ILE A 15 10.32 -5.41 6.66
N VAL A 16 11.62 -5.60 6.92
CA VAL A 16 12.15 -6.88 7.41
C VAL A 16 11.56 -7.24 8.78
N SER A 17 11.44 -6.27 9.69
CA SER A 17 10.84 -6.50 11.01
C SER A 17 9.39 -6.96 10.89
N ILE A 18 8.59 -6.35 10.02
CA ILE A 18 7.20 -6.76 9.77
C ILE A 18 7.15 -8.19 9.22
N ALA A 19 8.01 -8.52 8.24
CA ALA A 19 8.06 -9.85 7.65
C ALA A 19 8.41 -10.93 8.68
N GLU A 20 9.37 -10.68 9.57
CA GLU A 20 9.76 -11.63 10.62
C GLU A 20 8.70 -11.76 11.73
N LEU A 21 8.08 -10.65 12.15
CA LEU A 21 7.02 -10.67 13.15
C LEU A 21 5.77 -11.39 12.63
N SER A 22 5.46 -11.25 11.34
CA SER A 22 4.32 -11.92 10.69
C SER A 22 4.44 -13.45 10.67
N LYS A 23 5.66 -14.00 10.69
CA LYS A 23 5.89 -15.46 10.77
C LYS A 23 5.51 -16.05 12.14
N ARG A 24 5.57 -15.23 13.20
CA ARG A 24 5.30 -15.69 14.58
C ARG A 24 3.82 -15.70 14.92
N SER A 25 3.03 -14.81 14.32
CA SER A 25 1.58 -14.73 14.54
C SER A 25 0.89 -14.16 13.32
N SER A 26 -0.11 -14.90 12.81
CA SER A 26 -0.95 -14.45 11.69
C SER A 26 -1.74 -13.19 12.03
N LEU A 27 -2.18 -13.03 13.28
CA LEU A 27 -2.90 -11.84 13.75
C LEU A 27 -1.98 -10.61 13.79
N ILE A 28 -0.76 -10.76 14.32
CA ILE A 28 0.23 -9.66 14.31
C ILE A 28 0.60 -9.33 12.87
N GLY A 29 0.77 -10.33 12.01
CA GLY A 29 1.04 -10.11 10.59
C GLY A 29 -0.08 -9.35 9.89
N ALA A 30 -1.34 -9.71 10.11
CA ALA A 30 -2.48 -8.99 9.55
C ALA A 30 -2.57 -7.54 10.06
N LEU A 31 -2.35 -7.30 11.36
CA LEU A 31 -2.32 -5.95 11.93
C LEU A 31 -1.18 -5.12 11.33
N LEU A 32 0.05 -5.62 11.37
CA LEU A 32 1.20 -4.88 10.85
C LEU A 32 1.11 -4.63 9.34
N ALA A 33 0.58 -5.58 8.56
CA ALA A 33 0.41 -5.43 7.12
C ALA A 33 -0.73 -4.47 6.75
N SER A 34 -1.74 -4.30 7.62
CA SER A 34 -2.86 -3.37 7.39
C SER A 34 -2.56 -1.93 7.81
N LEU A 35 -1.57 -1.72 8.68
CA LEU A 35 -1.13 -0.37 9.05
C LEU A 35 -0.45 0.33 7.86
N PRO A 36 -0.76 1.62 7.60
CA PRO A 36 -0.19 2.37 6.49
C PRO A 36 1.23 2.87 6.82
N LEU A 37 2.11 2.00 7.33
CA LEU A 37 3.44 2.38 7.82
C LEU A 37 4.32 3.00 6.74
N THR A 38 4.25 2.47 5.51
CA THR A 38 4.95 3.03 4.35
C THR A 38 4.46 4.44 4.02
N SER A 39 3.14 4.65 4.02
CA SER A 39 2.50 5.95 3.79
C SER A 39 2.86 6.95 4.88
N VAL A 40 2.84 6.53 6.14
CA VAL A 40 3.23 7.37 7.28
C VAL A 40 4.68 7.83 7.15
N LEU A 41 5.61 6.91 6.84
CA LEU A 41 6.99 7.28 6.57
C LEU A 41 7.13 8.24 5.39
N ALA A 42 6.42 7.99 4.28
CA ALA A 42 6.44 8.88 3.12
C ALA A 42 5.95 10.30 3.47
N MET A 43 4.86 10.41 4.24
CA MET A 43 4.33 11.70 4.71
C MET A 43 5.32 12.42 5.64
N PHE A 44 5.96 11.70 6.57
CA PHE A 44 7.00 12.29 7.42
C PHE A 44 8.16 12.84 6.60
N TRP A 45 8.67 12.08 5.64
CA TRP A 45 9.74 12.54 4.77
C TRP A 45 9.33 13.73 3.91
N LEU A 46 8.13 13.70 3.35
CA LEU A 46 7.58 14.81 2.57
C LEU A 46 7.49 16.07 3.42
N TYR A 47 7.00 15.97 4.65
CA TYR A 47 6.94 17.10 5.57
C TYR A 47 8.32 17.61 5.94
N ILE A 48 9.27 16.73 6.27
CA ILE A 48 10.65 17.12 6.58
C ILE A 48 11.27 17.87 5.40
N ASP A 49 11.08 17.38 4.19
CA ASP A 49 11.69 17.91 2.97
C ASP A 49 11.03 19.21 2.48
N THR A 50 9.74 19.43 2.76
CA THR A 50 8.97 20.56 2.19
C THR A 50 8.41 21.54 3.22
N GLN A 51 8.27 21.13 4.48
CA GLN A 51 7.55 21.83 5.55
C GLN A 51 6.12 22.24 5.17
N ASP A 52 5.51 21.54 4.20
CA ASP A 52 4.22 21.88 3.60
C ASP A 52 3.15 20.88 4.03
N VAL A 53 2.26 21.33 4.92
CA VAL A 53 1.14 20.51 5.43
C VAL A 53 0.09 20.25 4.34
N GLY A 54 -0.06 21.16 3.36
CA GLY A 54 -0.97 20.98 2.23
C GLY A 54 -0.56 19.77 1.39
N LYS A 55 0.72 19.67 1.03
CA LYS A 55 1.26 18.50 0.31
C LYS A 55 1.09 17.18 1.06
N VAL A 56 1.21 17.21 2.39
CA VAL A 56 0.96 16.03 3.23
C VAL A 56 -0.52 15.65 3.19
N ALA A 57 -1.42 16.62 3.27
CA ALA A 57 -2.86 16.38 3.19
C ALA A 57 -3.29 15.85 1.82
N ASP A 58 -2.71 16.38 0.74
CA ASP A 58 -2.95 15.91 -0.63
C ASP A 58 -2.47 14.45 -0.78
N LEU A 59 -1.25 14.15 -0.31
CA LEU A 59 -0.73 12.78 -0.32
C LEU A 59 -1.63 11.83 0.49
N ALA A 60 -2.07 12.24 1.68
CA ALA A 60 -2.96 11.45 2.51
C ALA A 60 -4.31 11.17 1.81
N THR A 61 -4.88 12.19 1.16
CA THR A 61 -6.13 12.09 0.40
C THR A 61 -5.98 11.19 -0.80
N GLY A 62 -4.88 11.30 -1.54
CA GLY A 62 -4.59 10.45 -2.68
C GLY A 62 -4.42 8.98 -2.27
N ILE A 63 -3.69 8.72 -1.18
CA ILE A 63 -3.52 7.37 -0.62
C ILE A 63 -4.88 6.81 -0.19
N PHE A 64 -5.74 7.59 0.47
CA PHE A 64 -7.07 7.16 0.86
C PHE A 64 -7.88 6.60 -0.32
N TRP A 65 -7.93 7.34 -1.43
CA TRP A 65 -8.63 6.89 -2.64
C TRP A 65 -8.01 5.63 -3.24
N MET A 66 -6.68 5.53 -3.22
CA MET A 66 -5.94 4.40 -3.78
C MET A 66 -5.96 3.15 -2.89
N VAL A 67 -6.27 3.27 -1.61
CA VAL A 67 -6.49 2.10 -0.74
C VAL A 67 -7.73 1.32 -1.17
N ILE A 68 -8.81 1.99 -1.60
CA ILE A 68 -10.06 1.35 -2.01
C ILE A 68 -9.85 0.30 -3.12
N PRO A 69 -9.22 0.59 -4.28
CA PRO A 69 -8.97 -0.43 -5.29
C PRO A 69 -7.99 -1.51 -4.79
N SER A 70 -7.07 -1.20 -3.86
CA SER A 70 -6.17 -2.20 -3.28
C SER A 70 -6.89 -3.31 -2.49
N LEU A 71 -8.08 -3.02 -1.93
CA LEU A 71 -8.88 -4.01 -1.19
C LEU A 71 -9.31 -5.20 -2.06
N VAL A 72 -9.39 -5.00 -3.39
CA VAL A 72 -9.69 -6.06 -4.36
C VAL A 72 -8.69 -7.20 -4.27
N PHE A 73 -7.41 -6.90 -4.02
CA PHE A 73 -6.38 -7.92 -3.81
C PHE A 73 -6.70 -8.81 -2.61
N PHE A 74 -7.05 -8.18 -1.48
CA PHE A 74 -7.33 -8.87 -0.21
C PHE A 74 -8.62 -9.70 -0.24
N VAL A 75 -9.52 -9.45 -1.19
CA VAL A 75 -10.70 -10.28 -1.42
C VAL A 75 -10.41 -11.38 -2.45
N SER A 76 -9.84 -11.01 -3.59
CA SER A 76 -9.63 -11.95 -4.70
C SER A 76 -8.62 -13.04 -4.37
N LEU A 77 -7.51 -12.73 -3.71
CA LEU A 77 -6.44 -13.71 -3.47
C LEU A 77 -6.92 -14.84 -2.55
N PRO A 78 -7.55 -14.58 -1.38
CA PRO A 78 -8.07 -15.67 -0.56
C PRO A 78 -9.15 -16.50 -1.25
N LEU A 79 -9.99 -15.90 -2.10
CA LEU A 79 -11.03 -16.63 -2.84
C LEU A 79 -10.43 -17.59 -3.86
N LEU A 80 -9.45 -17.13 -4.66
CA LEU A 80 -8.78 -17.97 -5.66
C LEU A 80 -7.98 -19.10 -5.00
N LEU A 81 -7.28 -18.80 -3.91
CA LEU A 81 -6.55 -19.82 -3.14
C LEU A 81 -7.49 -20.87 -2.52
N LYS A 82 -8.63 -20.45 -1.95
CA LYS A 82 -9.66 -21.36 -1.42
C LYS A 82 -10.35 -22.18 -2.51
N ALA A 83 -10.40 -21.68 -3.75
CA ALA A 83 -10.88 -22.41 -4.91
C ALA A 83 -9.87 -23.46 -5.44
N GLY A 84 -8.69 -23.58 -4.82
CA GLY A 84 -7.67 -24.56 -5.21
C GLY A 84 -6.81 -24.14 -6.41
N ILE A 85 -6.90 -22.88 -6.84
CA ILE A 85 -6.07 -22.36 -7.93
C ILE A 85 -4.62 -22.22 -7.43
N ASN A 86 -3.65 -22.54 -8.29
CA ASN A 86 -2.23 -22.43 -7.97
C ASN A 86 -1.87 -21.02 -7.44
N PHE A 87 -0.96 -20.95 -6.47
CA PHE A 87 -0.54 -19.70 -5.83
C PHE A 87 -0.11 -18.63 -6.82
N TYR A 88 0.76 -18.96 -7.79
CA TYR A 88 1.28 -17.98 -8.74
C TYR A 88 0.20 -17.46 -9.69
N LEU A 89 -0.72 -18.32 -10.13
CA LEU A 89 -1.86 -17.92 -10.94
C LEU A 89 -2.84 -17.05 -10.14
N SER A 90 -3.15 -17.44 -8.90
CA SER A 90 -4.00 -16.66 -7.99
C SER A 90 -3.41 -15.27 -7.76
N MET A 91 -2.10 -15.19 -7.50
CA MET A 91 -1.39 -13.93 -7.35
C MET A 91 -1.46 -13.07 -8.60
N GLY A 92 -1.19 -13.65 -9.78
CA GLY A 92 -1.24 -12.95 -11.06
C GLY A 92 -2.63 -12.39 -11.37
N PHE A 93 -3.69 -13.17 -11.16
CA PHE A 93 -5.07 -12.73 -11.35
C PHE A 93 -5.47 -11.64 -10.35
N SER A 94 -5.16 -11.80 -9.06
CA SER A 94 -5.45 -10.79 -8.04
C SER A 94 -4.75 -9.47 -8.29
N LEU A 95 -3.48 -9.50 -8.69
CA LEU A 95 -2.74 -8.30 -9.06
C LEU A 95 -3.33 -7.62 -10.31
N SER A 96 -3.66 -8.41 -11.33
CA SER A 96 -4.25 -7.89 -12.58
C SER A 96 -5.63 -7.26 -12.33
N ALA A 97 -6.48 -7.91 -11.54
CA ALA A 97 -7.78 -7.39 -11.14
C ALA A 97 -7.63 -6.07 -10.36
N THR A 98 -6.70 -6.04 -9.41
CA THR A 98 -6.38 -4.84 -8.63
C THR A 98 -5.93 -3.70 -9.54
N ALA A 99 -4.97 -3.95 -10.45
CA ALA A 99 -4.51 -2.95 -11.40
C ALA A 99 -5.66 -2.40 -12.28
N GLY A 100 -6.55 -3.27 -12.76
CA GLY A 100 -7.77 -2.86 -13.47
C GLY A 100 -8.64 -1.91 -12.63
N CYS A 101 -8.86 -2.24 -11.36
CA CYS A 101 -9.62 -1.38 -10.43
C CYS A 101 -8.93 -0.04 -10.15
N TYR A 102 -7.59 0.01 -10.10
CA TYR A 102 -6.86 1.28 -10.01
C TYR A 102 -7.13 2.18 -11.23
N PHE A 103 -7.08 1.63 -12.45
CA PHE A 103 -7.40 2.40 -13.66
C PHE A 103 -8.84 2.93 -13.64
N ILE A 104 -9.79 2.09 -13.22
CA ILE A 104 -11.20 2.49 -13.09
C ILE A 104 -11.34 3.60 -12.04
N MET A 105 -10.70 3.46 -10.87
CA MET A 105 -10.75 4.47 -9.81
C MET A 105 -10.19 5.82 -10.29
N ILE A 106 -9.02 5.82 -10.93
CA ILE A 106 -8.41 7.04 -11.48
C ILE A 106 -9.33 7.69 -12.51
N PHE A 107 -9.95 6.89 -13.39
CA PHE A 107 -10.89 7.40 -14.38
C PHE A 107 -12.14 8.03 -13.74
N ILE A 108 -12.70 7.39 -12.70
CA ILE A 108 -13.85 7.90 -11.94
C ILE A 108 -13.48 9.22 -11.26
N LEU A 109 -12.37 9.28 -10.54
CA LEU A 109 -11.94 10.49 -9.83
C LEU A 109 -11.72 11.66 -10.79
N LYS A 110 -11.10 11.38 -11.94
CA LYS A 110 -10.95 12.38 -13.02
C LYS A 110 -12.29 12.85 -13.57
N TYR A 111 -13.26 11.95 -13.75
CA TYR A 111 -14.59 12.31 -14.23
C TYR A 111 -15.32 13.27 -13.27
N PHE A 112 -15.10 13.11 -11.96
CA PHE A 112 -15.65 13.99 -10.92
C PHE A 112 -14.77 15.20 -10.57
N ASP A 113 -13.71 15.47 -11.35
CA ASP A 113 -12.72 16.54 -11.12
C ASP A 113 -12.07 16.51 -9.72
N ILE A 114 -11.99 15.33 -9.12
CA ILE A 114 -11.27 15.12 -7.86
C ILE A 114 -9.78 15.04 -8.19
N LYS A 115 -9.02 16.05 -7.75
CA LYS A 115 -7.57 16.10 -7.91
C LYS A 115 -6.89 15.17 -6.91
N LEU A 116 -5.99 14.34 -7.43
CA LEU A 116 -5.09 13.46 -6.71
C LEU A 116 -3.75 14.16 -6.48
#